data_AF-A0A962N1I8-F1
#
_entry.id   AF-A0A962N1I8-F1
#
_cell.length_a   1.000
_cell.length_b   1.000
_cell.length_c   1.000
_cell.angle_alpha   90.00
_cell.angle_beta   90.00
_cell.angle_gamma   90.00
#
_symmetry.space_group_name_H-M   'P 1'
#
loop_
_entity.id
_entity.type
_entity.pdbx_description
1 polymer ?
#
loop_
_entity_poly.entity_id
_entity_poly.type
_entity_poly.pdbx_seq_one_letter_code
_entity_poly.pdbx_strand_id
1 'polypeptide(L)'
;VDVEFEDIWTDPVASGRAADASFQWRYTDLTTPSPTSADCSTRWSATCRIVINYEQHIHPLWSTPRLSLAADGVTVLSDHTCTNCHNTRDAAGVTIVPAGQLDLSDGPSDDVALQFRAYRELLFTDNAQEVNMGGLQDVVVPGPPDAAGNPTLVGVPVAPTMRALDARGSTRFFRRFAVGGSHEGYMSPAELRLVSEWLDIGAQYYNDPFQAPEN
;
A
#
# COMPACT_ATOMS: atom_id res chain seq x y z
N VAL A 1 -9.36 19.30 -5.10
CA VAL A 1 -8.16 18.59 -5.65
C VAL A 1 -8.57 17.23 -6.20
N ASP A 2 -9.76 17.18 -6.78
CA ASP A 2 -10.43 15.93 -7.14
C ASP A 2 -10.20 15.66 -8.62
N VAL A 3 -10.23 14.39 -8.98
CA VAL A 3 -10.19 13.96 -10.37
C VAL A 3 -11.60 13.60 -10.77
N GLU A 4 -12.14 14.31 -11.76
CA GLU A 4 -13.48 14.08 -12.30
C GLU A 4 -13.38 14.01 -13.82
N PHE A 5 -14.07 13.02 -14.39
CA PHE A 5 -14.19 12.82 -15.83
C PHE A 5 -15.65 12.64 -16.19
N GLU A 6 -16.07 13.38 -17.22
CA GLU A 6 -17.36 13.23 -17.88
C GLU A 6 -17.13 13.31 -19.39
N ASP A 7 -17.61 12.31 -20.13
CA ASP A 7 -17.55 12.31 -21.60
C ASP A 7 -18.70 13.15 -22.17
N ILE A 8 -18.43 14.44 -22.33
CA ILE A 8 -19.36 15.40 -22.94
C ILE A 8 -19.26 15.47 -24.47
N TRP A 9 -18.35 14.71 -25.09
CA TRP A 9 -18.04 14.81 -26.51
C TRP A 9 -18.68 13.71 -27.35
N THR A 10 -18.89 12.52 -26.78
CA THR A 10 -19.50 11.40 -27.49
C THR A 10 -21.02 11.54 -27.54
N ASP A 11 -21.55 11.92 -28.70
CA ASP A 11 -22.97 11.72 -29.03
C ASP A 11 -23.18 10.23 -29.39
N PRO A 12 -23.98 9.45 -28.63
CA PRO A 12 -24.09 8.02 -28.87
C PRO A 12 -24.76 7.64 -30.20
N VAL A 13 -25.62 8.51 -30.72
CA VAL A 13 -26.34 8.28 -31.99
C VAL A 13 -25.41 8.59 -33.17
N ALA A 14 -24.72 9.73 -33.13
CA ALA A 14 -23.81 10.12 -34.21
C ALA A 14 -22.54 9.24 -34.25
N SER A 15 -22.03 8.82 -33.09
CA SER A 15 -20.82 8.01 -32.98
C SER A 15 -21.05 6.50 -33.07
N GLY A 16 -22.30 6.04 -32.92
CA GLY A 16 -22.63 4.60 -32.93
C GLY A 16 -22.04 3.80 -31.76
N ARG A 17 -21.59 4.47 -30.69
CA ARG A 17 -21.07 3.86 -29.46
C ARG A 17 -21.61 4.60 -28.23
N ALA A 18 -21.59 3.96 -27.06
CA ALA A 18 -21.87 4.68 -25.82
C ALA A 18 -20.75 5.68 -25.49
N ALA A 19 -21.11 6.77 -24.81
CA ALA A 19 -20.15 7.66 -24.17
C ALA A 19 -19.33 6.90 -23.12
N ASP A 20 -18.10 7.35 -22.92
CA ASP A 20 -17.22 6.74 -21.94
C ASP A 20 -17.74 6.98 -20.52
N ALA A 21 -17.60 5.99 -19.64
CA ALA A 21 -18.17 6.06 -18.30
C ALA A 21 -17.52 7.19 -17.49
N SER A 22 -18.34 8.08 -16.96
CA SER A 22 -17.89 9.12 -16.02
C SER A 22 -17.33 8.50 -14.74
N PHE A 23 -16.31 9.12 -14.18
CA PHE A 23 -15.75 8.70 -12.89
C PHE A 23 -15.29 9.90 -12.07
N GLN A 24 -15.24 9.71 -10.76
CA GLN A 24 -14.75 10.69 -9.82
C GLN A 24 -13.91 9.99 -8.75
N TRP A 25 -12.77 10.58 -8.41
CA TRP A 25 -11.92 10.16 -7.30
C TRP A 25 -11.71 11.37 -6.40
N ARG A 26 -12.37 11.38 -5.24
CA ARG A 26 -12.31 12.48 -4.29
C ARG A 26 -11.59 12.03 -3.03
N TYR A 27 -10.76 12.90 -2.45
CA TYR A 27 -10.16 12.57 -1.15
C TYR A 27 -11.18 12.58 -0.01
N THR A 28 -12.35 13.17 -0.22
CA THR A 28 -13.47 13.07 0.72
C THR A 28 -14.03 11.64 0.84
N ASP A 29 -13.69 10.76 -0.11
CA ASP A 29 -14.11 9.37 -0.11
C ASP A 29 -13.11 8.47 0.66
N LEU A 30 -12.01 9.04 1.17
CA LEU A 30 -11.09 8.35 2.06
C LEU A 30 -11.67 8.23 3.47
N THR A 31 -11.47 7.08 4.08
CA THR A 31 -11.73 6.85 5.51
C THR A 31 -10.49 7.09 6.38
N THR A 32 -9.33 7.29 5.74
CA THR A 32 -8.05 7.65 6.34
C THR A 32 -7.79 9.16 6.19
N PRO A 33 -6.76 9.72 6.86
CA PRO A 33 -6.48 11.15 6.77
C PRO A 33 -6.31 11.65 5.32
N SER A 34 -7.01 12.74 4.99
CA SER A 34 -6.89 13.42 3.70
C SER A 34 -5.51 14.10 3.55
N PRO A 35 -4.83 13.99 2.39
CA PRO A 35 -3.53 14.61 2.15
C PRO A 35 -3.63 16.10 1.78
N THR A 36 -4.80 16.72 1.96
CA THR A 36 -5.04 18.14 1.72
C THR A 36 -5.99 18.71 2.77
N SER A 37 -6.07 20.04 2.84
CA SER A 37 -7.03 20.72 3.71
C SER A 37 -8.47 20.59 3.18
N ALA A 38 -9.45 20.63 4.08
CA ALA A 38 -10.88 20.58 3.71
C ALA A 38 -11.29 21.75 2.78
N ASP A 39 -10.66 22.91 2.92
CA ASP A 39 -10.86 24.05 2.01
C ASP A 39 -10.44 23.68 0.58
N CYS A 40 -9.34 22.96 0.38
CA CYS A 40 -8.86 22.56 -0.94
C CYS A 40 -9.67 21.43 -1.59
N SER A 41 -10.50 20.73 -0.80
CA SER A 41 -11.49 19.77 -1.29
C SER A 41 -12.81 20.44 -1.68
N THR A 42 -13.17 21.58 -1.08
CA THR A 42 -14.46 22.25 -1.35
C THR A 42 -14.34 23.46 -2.28
N ARG A 43 -13.21 24.16 -2.25
CA ARG A 43 -12.91 25.37 -3.02
C ARG A 43 -11.48 25.31 -3.53
N TRP A 44 -11.32 24.66 -4.68
CA TRP A 44 -10.01 24.57 -5.30
C TRP A 44 -9.46 25.95 -5.69
N SER A 45 -8.18 26.16 -5.43
CA SER A 45 -7.40 27.28 -5.94
C SER A 45 -6.01 26.81 -6.39
N ALA A 46 -5.30 27.64 -7.16
CA ALA A 46 -3.94 27.33 -7.58
C ALA A 46 -2.93 27.21 -6.42
N THR A 47 -3.29 27.65 -5.20
CA THR A 47 -2.44 27.52 -4.01
C THR A 47 -2.69 26.22 -3.25
N CYS A 48 -3.70 25.43 -3.64
CA CYS A 48 -3.97 24.15 -3.00
C CYS A 48 -2.82 23.17 -3.20
N ARG A 49 -2.43 22.50 -2.11
CA ARG A 49 -1.35 21.52 -2.08
C ARG A 49 -1.85 20.19 -1.57
N ILE A 50 -1.20 19.15 -2.06
CA ILE A 50 -1.32 17.78 -1.59
C ILE A 50 0.02 17.44 -0.94
N VAL A 51 -0.01 16.93 0.28
CA VAL A 51 1.17 16.47 1.02
C VAL A 51 0.87 15.06 1.50
N ILE A 52 1.67 14.09 1.04
CA ILE A 52 1.47 12.68 1.36
C ILE A 52 2.71 12.16 2.09
N ASN A 53 2.63 12.10 3.42
CA ASN A 53 3.55 11.35 4.28
C ASN A 53 3.10 9.89 4.43
N TYR A 54 4.06 8.96 4.48
CA TYR A 54 3.77 7.54 4.64
C TYR A 54 2.95 7.26 5.91
N GLU A 55 3.47 7.63 7.07
CA GLU A 55 2.87 7.30 8.37
C GLU A 55 1.45 7.87 8.53
N GLN A 56 1.25 9.10 8.07
CA GLN A 56 -0.03 9.80 8.26
C GLN A 56 -1.10 9.37 7.25
N HIS A 57 -0.74 9.08 6.00
CA HIS A 57 -1.71 8.94 4.91
C HIS A 57 -1.73 7.54 4.28
N ILE A 58 -0.59 6.85 4.24
CA ILE A 58 -0.48 5.53 3.58
C ILE A 58 -0.62 4.40 4.59
N HIS A 59 0.14 4.45 5.68
CA HIS A 59 0.15 3.39 6.70
C HIS A 59 -1.25 3.06 7.27
N PRO A 60 -2.14 4.04 7.54
CA PRO A 60 -3.48 3.75 8.06
C PRO A 60 -4.36 2.91 7.11
N LEU A 61 -4.04 2.86 5.80
CA LEU A 61 -4.79 2.07 4.82
C LEU A 61 -4.70 0.57 5.13
N TRP A 62 -3.62 0.11 5.75
CA TRP A 62 -3.34 -1.31 6.00
C TRP A 62 -4.20 -1.89 7.13
N SER A 63 -4.52 -1.07 8.12
CA SER A 63 -5.35 -1.43 9.28
C SER A 63 -6.79 -0.91 9.19
N THR A 64 -7.16 -0.29 8.06
CA THR A 64 -8.54 0.15 7.82
C THR A 64 -9.45 -1.08 7.74
N PRO A 65 -10.55 -1.15 8.53
CA PRO A 65 -11.49 -2.26 8.48
C PRO A 65 -12.13 -2.41 7.09
N ARG A 66 -12.03 -3.61 6.51
CA ARG A 66 -12.59 -3.92 5.18
C ARG A 66 -13.61 -5.04 5.30
N LEU A 67 -14.72 -4.72 5.96
CA LEU A 67 -15.78 -5.68 6.26
C LEU A 67 -16.79 -5.77 5.12
N SER A 68 -17.13 -6.98 4.70
CA SER A 68 -18.38 -7.22 3.98
C SER A 68 -19.47 -7.57 4.99
N LEU A 69 -20.62 -6.91 4.87
CA LEU A 69 -21.75 -7.07 5.78
C LEU A 69 -22.92 -7.75 5.06
N ALA A 70 -23.72 -8.50 5.80
CA ALA A 70 -24.97 -9.06 5.31
C ALA A 70 -26.01 -7.96 5.08
N ALA A 71 -27.16 -8.32 4.49
CA ALA A 71 -28.24 -7.39 4.19
C ALA A 71 -28.81 -6.66 5.44
N ASP A 72 -28.56 -7.18 6.64
CA ASP A 72 -28.95 -6.55 7.90
C ASP A 72 -28.04 -5.37 8.31
N GLY A 73 -26.92 -5.15 7.60
CA GLY A 73 -25.97 -4.07 7.87
C GLY A 73 -25.14 -4.24 9.14
N VAL A 74 -25.17 -5.41 9.79
CA VAL A 74 -24.48 -5.66 11.06
C VAL A 74 -23.70 -6.97 11.07
N THR A 75 -24.22 -8.02 10.42
CA THR A 75 -23.56 -9.33 10.41
C THR A 75 -22.35 -9.30 9.47
N VAL A 76 -21.15 -9.49 10.02
CA VAL A 76 -19.90 -9.58 9.24
C VAL A 76 -19.84 -10.90 8.48
N LEU A 77 -19.72 -10.82 7.15
CA LEU A 77 -19.57 -11.96 6.24
C LEU A 77 -18.09 -12.27 5.95
N SER A 78 -17.27 -11.23 5.79
CA SER A 78 -15.82 -11.36 5.65
C SER A 78 -15.12 -10.10 6.15
N ASP A 79 -13.84 -10.25 6.50
CA ASP A 79 -12.95 -9.15 6.85
C ASP A 79 -11.67 -9.24 6.02
N HIS A 80 -11.48 -8.26 5.15
CA HIS A 80 -10.37 -8.15 4.22
C HIS A 80 -9.32 -7.12 4.67
N THR A 81 -9.31 -6.75 5.95
CA THR A 81 -8.29 -5.85 6.53
C THR A 81 -6.90 -6.42 6.21
N CYS A 82 -6.00 -5.59 5.66
CA CYS A 82 -4.75 -6.08 5.07
C CYS A 82 -3.89 -6.82 6.10
N THR A 83 -3.84 -6.27 7.31
CA THR A 83 -3.13 -6.83 8.46
C THR A 83 -3.76 -8.10 9.02
N ASN A 84 -4.87 -8.63 8.48
CA ASN A 84 -5.33 -9.99 8.82
C ASN A 84 -4.47 -11.09 8.17
N CYS A 85 -3.76 -10.78 7.07
CA CYS A 85 -2.87 -11.73 6.38
C CYS A 85 -1.42 -11.22 6.31
N HIS A 86 -1.24 -9.90 6.22
CA HIS A 86 0.07 -9.26 6.15
C HIS A 86 0.55 -8.84 7.54
N ASN A 87 0.74 -9.84 8.40
CA ASN A 87 1.22 -9.69 9.78
C ASN A 87 2.10 -10.90 10.18
N THR A 88 2.67 -10.87 11.38
CA THR A 88 3.52 -11.96 11.91
C THR A 88 2.84 -12.82 12.98
N ARG A 89 1.53 -12.66 13.18
CA ARG A 89 0.73 -13.25 14.27
C ARG A 89 -0.64 -13.72 13.78
N ASP A 90 -0.93 -15.01 13.92
CA ASP A 90 -2.29 -15.49 13.68
C ASP A 90 -3.28 -15.03 14.78
N ALA A 91 -4.56 -15.42 14.63
CA ALA A 91 -5.60 -15.07 15.58
C ALA A 91 -5.38 -15.63 17.00
N ALA A 92 -4.55 -16.67 17.15
CA ALA A 92 -4.16 -17.23 18.45
C ALA A 92 -2.88 -16.58 19.01
N GLY A 93 -2.30 -15.61 18.30
CA GLY A 93 -1.04 -14.95 18.66
C GLY A 93 0.21 -15.78 18.36
N VAL A 94 0.09 -16.85 17.58
CA VAL A 94 1.22 -17.69 17.18
C VAL A 94 1.99 -17.00 16.05
N THR A 95 3.32 -17.08 16.11
CA THR A 95 4.20 -16.58 15.05
C THR A 95 3.91 -17.27 13.73
N ILE A 96 3.63 -16.50 12.69
CA ILE A 96 3.48 -16.96 11.32
C ILE A 96 4.37 -16.14 10.38
N VAL A 97 4.70 -16.72 9.22
CA VAL A 97 5.29 -15.95 8.12
C VAL A 97 4.19 -15.09 7.50
N PRO A 98 4.39 -13.76 7.37
CA PRO A 98 3.43 -12.89 6.70
C PRO A 98 3.11 -13.36 5.29
N ALA A 99 1.83 -13.29 4.89
CA ALA A 99 1.41 -13.75 3.58
C ALA A 99 2.18 -13.01 2.48
N GLY A 100 2.83 -13.77 1.59
CA GLY A 100 3.61 -13.20 0.50
C GLY A 100 4.94 -12.56 0.91
N GLN A 101 5.45 -12.86 2.13
CA GLN A 101 6.65 -12.22 2.70
C GLN A 101 6.49 -10.70 2.72
N LEU A 102 5.36 -10.24 3.26
CA LEU A 102 5.01 -8.82 3.35
C LEU A 102 4.32 -8.57 4.69
N ASP A 103 5.02 -7.89 5.59
CA ASP A 103 4.48 -7.43 6.87
C ASP A 103 3.99 -5.98 6.77
N LEU A 104 2.67 -5.78 6.86
CA LEU A 104 2.04 -4.46 6.86
C LEU A 104 1.65 -3.99 8.26
N SER A 105 2.05 -4.70 9.31
CA SER A 105 1.72 -4.36 10.68
C SER A 105 2.45 -3.10 11.18
N ASP A 106 1.99 -2.60 12.33
CA ASP A 106 2.58 -1.44 12.98
C ASP A 106 3.98 -1.72 13.53
N GLY A 107 4.72 -0.64 13.78
CA GLY A 107 5.97 -0.68 14.52
C GLY A 107 7.22 -0.44 13.65
N PRO A 108 8.35 -0.19 14.32
CA PRO A 108 9.59 0.18 13.65
C PRO A 108 10.13 -0.98 12.81
N SER A 109 10.82 -0.63 11.73
CA SER A 109 11.66 -1.55 10.99
C SER A 109 12.93 -1.87 11.77
N ASP A 110 13.41 -3.10 11.61
CA ASP A 110 14.67 -3.54 12.24
C ASP A 110 15.90 -2.94 11.54
N ASP A 111 15.78 -2.53 10.26
CA ASP A 111 16.86 -1.89 9.50
C ASP A 111 16.99 -0.39 9.80
N VAL A 112 15.84 0.28 9.91
CA VAL A 112 15.75 1.74 10.11
C VAL A 112 14.65 2.02 11.11
N ALA A 113 15.02 2.10 12.40
CA ALA A 113 14.06 2.23 13.50
C ALA A 113 13.15 3.48 13.43
N LEU A 114 13.56 4.52 12.69
CA LEU A 114 12.76 5.73 12.45
C LEU A 114 11.69 5.56 11.36
N GLN A 115 11.63 4.41 10.70
CA GLN A 115 10.64 4.09 9.69
C GLN A 115 9.84 2.86 10.12
N PHE A 116 8.56 2.84 9.79
CA PHE A 116 7.78 1.62 9.95
C PHE A 116 8.27 0.49 9.05
N ARG A 117 8.14 -0.73 9.57
CA ARG A 117 8.47 -1.96 8.83
C ARG A 117 7.74 -2.05 7.50
N ALA A 118 6.43 -1.82 7.51
CA ALA A 118 5.58 -1.82 6.33
C ALA A 118 6.08 -0.89 5.21
N TYR A 119 6.65 0.28 5.53
CA TYR A 119 7.27 1.16 4.53
C TYR A 119 8.47 0.49 3.85
N ARG A 120 9.30 -0.19 4.64
CA ARG A 120 10.50 -0.86 4.14
C ARG A 120 10.16 -2.07 3.29
N GLU A 121 9.20 -2.88 3.74
CA GLU A 121 8.72 -4.08 3.04
C GLU A 121 8.11 -3.75 1.66
N LEU A 122 7.42 -2.62 1.56
CA LEU A 122 6.79 -2.20 0.29
C LEU A 122 7.81 -1.73 -0.75
N LEU A 123 8.89 -1.07 -0.33
CA LEU A 123 9.76 -0.27 -1.21
C LEU A 123 11.19 -0.77 -1.34
N PHE A 124 11.64 -1.65 -0.45
CA PHE A 124 13.03 -2.14 -0.42
C PHE A 124 13.07 -3.66 -0.56
N THR A 125 14.22 -4.17 -0.99
CA THR A 125 14.45 -5.62 -1.00
C THR A 125 14.78 -6.05 0.42
N ASP A 126 14.13 -7.11 0.86
CA ASP A 126 14.34 -7.79 2.13
C ASP A 126 14.64 -9.28 1.89
N ASN A 127 14.65 -10.07 2.96
CA ASN A 127 14.89 -11.51 2.89
C ASN A 127 13.59 -12.26 3.20
N ALA A 128 13.35 -13.36 2.48
CA ALA A 128 12.29 -14.28 2.83
C ALA A 128 12.50 -14.82 4.25
N GLN A 129 11.42 -14.95 5.01
CA GLN A 129 11.43 -15.43 6.38
C GLN A 129 10.77 -16.81 6.51
N GLU A 130 11.19 -17.53 7.54
CA GLU A 130 10.58 -18.78 8.00
C GLU A 130 10.37 -18.75 9.51
N VAL A 131 9.44 -19.58 10.00
CA VAL A 131 9.27 -19.79 11.44
C VAL A 131 10.24 -20.87 11.90
N ASN A 132 11.17 -20.50 12.77
CA ASN A 132 12.09 -21.42 13.43
C ASN A 132 12.06 -21.22 14.94
N MET A 133 11.90 -22.32 15.69
CA MET A 133 11.78 -22.31 17.16
C MET A 133 10.75 -21.29 17.71
N GLY A 134 9.68 -21.03 16.95
CA GLY A 134 8.61 -20.09 17.33
C GLY A 134 8.91 -18.61 17.05
N GLY A 135 10.06 -18.27 16.48
CA GLY A 135 10.41 -16.92 16.00
C GLY A 135 10.51 -16.86 14.48
N LEU A 136 10.47 -15.64 13.93
CA LEU A 136 10.81 -15.41 12.53
C LEU A 136 12.33 -15.27 12.39
N GLN A 137 12.87 -15.91 11.36
CA GLN A 137 14.26 -15.74 10.95
C GLN A 137 14.34 -15.72 9.43
N ASP A 138 15.40 -15.14 8.90
CA ASP A 138 15.67 -15.14 7.46
C ASP A 138 15.98 -16.56 6.97
N VAL A 139 15.39 -16.91 5.83
CA VAL A 139 15.76 -18.09 5.05
C VAL A 139 17.11 -17.83 4.42
N VAL A 140 18.06 -18.70 4.73
CA VAL A 140 19.43 -18.64 4.20
C VAL A 140 19.75 -19.85 3.34
N VAL A 141 20.50 -19.62 2.25
CA VAL A 141 20.98 -20.66 1.33
C VAL A 141 22.50 -20.58 1.18
N PRO A 142 23.18 -21.66 0.76
CA PRO A 142 24.61 -21.61 0.46
C PRO A 142 24.94 -20.50 -0.54
N GLY A 143 25.82 -19.59 -0.13
CA GLY A 143 26.33 -18.49 -0.95
C GLY A 143 27.66 -18.83 -1.63
N PRO A 144 28.20 -17.90 -2.44
CA PRO A 144 29.56 -18.01 -2.97
C PRO A 144 30.59 -18.14 -1.84
N PRO A 145 31.62 -19.00 -2.00
CA PRO A 145 32.69 -19.07 -1.00
C PRO A 145 33.34 -17.71 -0.76
N ASP A 146 33.78 -17.47 0.48
CA ASP A 146 34.52 -16.25 0.82
C ASP A 146 35.90 -16.21 0.14
N ALA A 147 36.66 -15.14 0.38
CA ALA A 147 38.01 -14.98 -0.19
C ALA A 147 39.01 -16.06 0.25
N ALA A 148 38.73 -16.80 1.33
CA ALA A 148 39.53 -17.92 1.83
C ALA A 148 38.99 -19.28 1.37
N GLY A 149 37.89 -19.32 0.61
CA GLY A 149 37.25 -20.54 0.12
C GLY A 149 36.31 -21.21 1.11
N ASN A 150 35.96 -20.56 2.22
CA ASN A 150 35.00 -21.11 3.18
C ASN A 150 33.56 -20.96 2.66
N PRO A 151 32.66 -21.92 2.97
CA PRO A 151 31.25 -21.81 2.62
C PRO A 151 30.60 -20.63 3.35
N THR A 152 29.73 -19.90 2.65
CA THR A 152 28.93 -18.79 3.21
C THR A 152 27.45 -19.11 3.13
N LEU A 153 26.65 -18.31 3.83
CA LEU A 153 25.19 -18.32 3.74
C LEU A 153 24.71 -16.93 3.32
N VAL A 154 23.72 -16.87 2.44
CA VAL A 154 23.09 -15.63 1.98
C VAL A 154 21.58 -15.72 2.12
N GLY A 155 20.95 -14.59 2.44
CA GLY A 155 19.49 -14.48 2.49
C GLY A 155 18.85 -14.69 1.11
N VAL A 156 17.65 -15.25 1.09
CA VAL A 156 16.85 -15.38 -0.14
C VAL A 156 16.11 -14.07 -0.38
N PRO A 157 16.46 -13.28 -1.42
CA PRO A 157 15.90 -11.94 -1.57
C PRO A 157 14.42 -12.00 -1.96
N VAL A 158 13.63 -11.16 -1.31
CA VAL A 158 12.25 -10.85 -1.68
C VAL A 158 12.26 -9.44 -2.27
N ALA A 159 11.84 -9.34 -3.54
CA ALA A 159 11.76 -8.05 -4.20
C ALA A 159 10.69 -7.17 -3.53
N PRO A 160 10.78 -5.83 -3.60
CA PRO A 160 9.71 -4.96 -3.16
C PRO A 160 8.44 -5.16 -4.01
N THR A 161 7.29 -4.76 -3.46
CA THR A 161 5.99 -4.83 -4.18
C THR A 161 5.66 -3.54 -4.93
N MET A 162 6.28 -2.43 -4.52
CA MET A 162 6.10 -1.10 -5.08
C MET A 162 7.44 -0.45 -5.46
N ARG A 163 7.37 0.63 -6.23
CA ARG A 163 8.53 1.40 -6.70
C ARG A 163 8.28 2.89 -6.52
N ALA A 164 9.20 3.56 -5.84
CA ALA A 164 9.25 5.01 -5.81
C ALA A 164 9.43 5.58 -7.23
N LEU A 165 8.79 6.72 -7.50
CA LEU A 165 8.77 7.44 -8.78
C LEU A 165 8.09 6.68 -9.94
N ASP A 166 7.43 5.54 -9.67
CA ASP A 166 6.83 4.69 -10.71
C ASP A 166 5.63 3.90 -10.20
N ALA A 167 4.48 4.56 -10.03
CA ALA A 167 3.24 3.87 -9.68
C ALA A 167 2.83 2.88 -10.77
N ARG A 168 3.01 3.24 -12.04
CA ARG A 168 2.69 2.39 -13.20
C ARG A 168 3.53 1.11 -13.22
N GLY A 169 4.79 1.18 -12.80
CA GLY A 169 5.69 0.03 -12.68
C GLY A 169 5.46 -0.83 -11.44
N SER A 170 4.66 -0.36 -10.48
CA SER A 170 4.25 -1.08 -9.26
C SER A 170 3.17 -2.15 -9.53
N THR A 171 3.32 -2.86 -10.64
CA THR A 171 2.36 -3.85 -11.16
C THR A 171 2.14 -5.02 -10.21
N ARG A 172 3.14 -5.42 -9.42
CA ARG A 172 3.01 -6.51 -8.42
C ARG A 172 1.99 -6.16 -7.33
N PHE A 173 1.93 -4.89 -6.92
CA PHE A 173 0.93 -4.37 -6.00
C PHE A 173 -0.42 -4.16 -6.70
N PHE A 174 -0.49 -3.27 -7.70
CA PHE A 174 -1.77 -2.84 -8.29
C PHE A 174 -2.56 -3.98 -8.97
N ARG A 175 -1.88 -5.00 -9.54
CA ARG A 175 -2.57 -6.14 -10.15
C ARG A 175 -3.39 -6.96 -9.14
N ARG A 176 -3.09 -6.87 -7.84
CA ARG A 176 -3.88 -7.55 -6.80
C ARG A 176 -5.27 -6.97 -6.66
N PHE A 177 -5.42 -5.67 -6.86
CA PHE A 177 -6.69 -4.94 -6.72
C PHE A 177 -7.45 -4.79 -8.04
N ALA A 178 -6.80 -5.10 -9.17
CA ALA A 178 -7.46 -5.12 -10.47
C ALA A 178 -8.49 -6.25 -10.57
N VAL A 179 -9.38 -6.16 -11.57
CA VAL A 179 -10.39 -7.19 -11.85
C VAL A 179 -9.74 -8.58 -12.04
N GLY A 180 -10.28 -9.58 -11.34
CA GLY A 180 -9.74 -10.95 -11.27
C GLY A 180 -8.51 -11.09 -10.35
N GLY A 181 -8.11 -10.02 -9.67
CA GLY A 181 -7.03 -10.02 -8.69
C GLY A 181 -7.47 -10.62 -7.35
N SER A 182 -6.51 -11.07 -6.54
CA SER A 182 -6.80 -11.69 -5.23
C SER A 182 -7.29 -10.71 -4.15
N HIS A 183 -7.23 -9.41 -4.43
CA HIS A 183 -7.69 -8.31 -3.57
C HIS A 183 -8.65 -7.39 -4.33
N GLU A 184 -9.31 -7.90 -5.38
CA GLU A 184 -10.28 -7.13 -6.15
C GLU A 184 -11.34 -6.52 -5.23
N GLY A 185 -11.53 -5.20 -5.33
CA GLY A 185 -12.50 -4.47 -4.53
C GLY A 185 -12.13 -4.25 -3.06
N TYR A 186 -10.96 -4.70 -2.60
CA TYR A 186 -10.57 -4.51 -1.20
C TYR A 186 -10.24 -3.05 -0.89
N MET A 187 -9.62 -2.33 -1.84
CA MET A 187 -9.36 -0.90 -1.74
C MET A 187 -10.27 -0.11 -2.69
N SER A 188 -10.75 1.05 -2.23
CA SER A 188 -11.54 1.96 -3.05
C SER A 188 -10.67 2.63 -4.12
N PRO A 189 -11.28 3.16 -5.19
CA PRO A 189 -10.55 3.95 -6.19
C PRO A 189 -9.82 5.16 -5.59
N ALA A 190 -10.36 5.79 -4.55
CA ALA A 190 -9.71 6.93 -3.87
C ALA A 190 -8.47 6.50 -3.08
N GLU A 191 -8.51 5.33 -2.42
CA GLU A 191 -7.35 4.78 -1.71
C GLU A 191 -6.26 4.34 -2.69
N LEU A 192 -6.63 3.70 -3.80
CA LEU A 192 -5.68 3.32 -4.86
C LEU A 192 -5.05 4.54 -5.53
N ARG A 193 -5.82 5.61 -5.73
CA ARG A 193 -5.31 6.90 -6.19
C ARG A 193 -4.28 7.47 -5.21
N LEU A 194 -4.58 7.49 -3.91
CA LEU A 194 -3.67 8.00 -2.88
C LEU A 194 -2.32 7.26 -2.90
N VAL A 195 -2.36 5.92 -2.99
CA VAL A 195 -1.13 5.10 -3.12
C VAL A 195 -0.40 5.42 -4.43
N SER A 196 -1.11 5.54 -5.55
CA SER A 196 -0.50 5.88 -6.85
C SER A 196 0.21 7.23 -6.81
N GLU A 197 -0.45 8.26 -6.31
CA GLU A 197 0.13 9.61 -6.23
C GLU A 197 1.34 9.65 -5.30
N TRP A 198 1.28 8.96 -4.15
CA TRP A 198 2.43 8.82 -3.26
C TRP A 198 3.63 8.15 -3.95
N LEU A 199 3.40 7.07 -4.71
CA LEU A 199 4.46 6.41 -5.45
C LEU A 199 5.05 7.31 -6.54
N ASP A 200 4.21 7.97 -7.33
CA ASP A 200 4.64 8.84 -8.44
C ASP A 200 5.45 10.05 -7.96
N ILE A 201 5.14 10.62 -6.79
CA ILE A 201 5.91 11.74 -6.23
C ILE A 201 7.19 11.31 -5.53
N GLY A 202 7.48 10.01 -5.44
CA GLY A 202 8.75 9.47 -4.96
C GLY A 202 8.67 8.63 -3.68
N ALA A 203 7.47 8.28 -3.24
CA ALA A 203 7.20 7.40 -2.10
C ALA A 203 7.93 7.80 -0.81
N GLN A 204 8.02 9.10 -0.53
CA GLN A 204 8.75 9.59 0.63
C GLN A 204 8.07 9.16 1.94
N TYR A 205 8.90 8.91 2.95
CA TYR A 205 8.42 8.71 4.32
C TYR A 205 7.82 10.02 4.87
N TYR A 206 8.57 11.13 4.75
CA TYR A 206 8.13 12.49 5.00
C TYR A 206 8.21 13.31 3.72
N ASN A 207 7.07 13.87 3.29
CA ASN A 207 6.95 14.79 2.17
C ASN A 207 6.63 16.23 2.63
N ASP A 208 6.68 16.46 3.94
CA ASP A 208 6.76 17.78 4.56
C ASP A 208 8.12 17.91 5.27
N PRO A 209 9.00 18.85 4.87
CA PRO A 209 10.30 19.03 5.48
C PRO A 209 10.22 19.44 6.97
N PHE A 210 9.09 19.97 7.44
CA PHE A 210 8.91 20.35 8.84
C PHE A 210 8.46 19.20 9.74
N GLN A 211 8.13 18.03 9.15
CA GLN A 211 7.75 16.83 9.90
C GLN A 211 8.86 15.79 9.99
N ALA A 212 9.96 15.98 9.24
CA ALA A 212 11.13 15.11 9.34
C ALA A 212 11.87 15.34 10.68
N PRO A 213 12.36 14.27 11.35
CA PRO A 213 13.21 14.40 12.53
C PRO A 213 14.45 15.27 12.25
N GLU A 214 14.88 16.05 13.23
CA GLU A 214 16.17 16.74 13.17
C GLU A 214 17.31 15.71 13.21
N ASN A 215 18.34 15.94 12.38
CA ASN A 215 19.52 15.05 12.26
C ASN A 215 20.45 15.12 13.47
#